data_AF-A0A6J8CIZ1-F1
#
_entry.id   AF-A0A6J8CIZ1-F1
#
_cell.length_a   1.000
_cell.length_b   1.000
_cell.length_c   1.000
_cell.angle_alpha   90.00
_cell.angle_beta   90.00
_cell.angle_gamma   90.00
#
_symmetry.space_group_name_H-M   'P 1'
#
loop_
_entity.id
_entity.type
_entity.pdbx_description
1 polymer ?
#
loop_
_entity_poly.entity_id
_entity_poly.type
_entity_poly.pdbx_seq_one_letter_code
_entity_poly.pdbx_strand_id
1 'polypeptide(L)'
;MDKNFKKWSRAVWREADQEEEGVVPSIWNSVSEDVVMWPRGINAIRAMKELRHPDKKWECFELIKVKITSDSRTECDEFDITTTAEVSDEESENELEMGKRIQKKKTYDEFVTGTCLINKKYIMQIGGKDYKEHLNKAMQRCLTNKLMSVMNMKGKKNKEAFGDSNLFKIIRDAVLACHTEATETKVIEQCSNYLKYAPWREGGVKPKE
;
A
#
# COMPACT_ATOMS: atom_id res chain seq x y z
N MET A 1 12.49 -21.61 3.27
CA MET A 1 13.00 -20.36 3.86
C MET A 1 11.82 -19.69 4.51
N ASP A 2 11.64 -19.99 5.80
CA ASP A 2 10.52 -19.57 6.61
C ASP A 2 10.53 -18.06 6.77
N LYS A 3 9.68 -17.39 5.98
CA LYS A 3 9.23 -16.06 6.35
C LYS A 3 8.53 -16.23 7.67
N ASN A 4 9.04 -15.61 8.72
CA ASN A 4 8.48 -15.61 10.06
C ASN A 4 6.98 -15.22 9.96
N PHE A 5 6.10 -16.22 9.86
CA PHE A 5 4.70 -16.02 9.55
C PHE A 5 3.99 -15.81 10.88
N LYS A 6 3.91 -14.54 11.27
CA LYS A 6 3.20 -14.14 12.48
C LYS A 6 1.75 -14.61 12.41
N LYS A 7 1.20 -15.08 13.53
CA LYS A 7 -0.11 -15.74 13.54
C LYS A 7 -1.29 -14.76 13.67
N TRP A 8 -1.10 -13.68 14.42
CA TRP A 8 -2.17 -12.76 14.80
C TRP A 8 -1.83 -11.32 14.46
N SER A 9 -2.87 -10.53 14.20
CA SER A 9 -2.74 -9.14 13.84
C SER A 9 -3.93 -8.36 14.33
N ARG A 10 -3.67 -7.22 14.99
CA ARG A 10 -4.71 -6.24 15.26
C ARG A 10 -4.86 -5.32 14.06
N ALA A 11 -6.03 -5.32 13.46
CA ALA A 11 -6.32 -4.62 12.24
C ALA A 11 -7.54 -3.71 12.42
N VAL A 12 -7.55 -2.63 11.66
CA VAL A 12 -8.72 -1.74 11.49
C VAL A 12 -9.14 -1.85 10.04
N TRP A 13 -10.42 -2.10 9.80
CA TRP A 13 -11.00 -2.23 8.46
C TRP A 13 -12.29 -1.43 8.34
N ARG A 14 -12.71 -1.16 7.11
CA ARG A 14 -13.96 -0.47 6.84
C ARG A 14 -15.06 -1.46 6.48
N GLU A 15 -16.18 -1.39 7.19
CA GLU A 15 -17.42 -2.06 6.85
C GLU A 15 -18.48 -1.00 6.53
N ALA A 16 -18.90 -0.94 5.26
CA ALA A 16 -19.71 0.15 4.71
C ALA A 16 -19.07 1.54 5.00
N ASP A 17 -19.65 2.31 5.91
CA ASP A 17 -19.18 3.66 6.30
C ASP A 17 -18.60 3.70 7.73
N GLN A 18 -18.44 2.54 8.39
CA GLN A 18 -17.95 2.43 9.76
C GLN A 18 -16.55 1.80 9.80
N GLU A 19 -15.69 2.32 10.66
CA GLU A 19 -14.39 1.70 10.97
C GLU A 19 -14.57 0.68 12.09
N GLU A 20 -14.17 -0.56 11.80
CA GLU A 20 -14.19 -1.68 12.73
C GLU A 20 -12.77 -2.08 13.08
N GLU A 21 -12.56 -2.50 14.32
CA GLU A 21 -11.25 -2.89 14.82
C GLU A 21 -11.31 -4.23 15.55
N GLY A 22 -10.31 -5.07 15.31
CA GLY A 22 -10.20 -6.35 16.00
C GLY A 22 -8.92 -7.12 15.71
N VAL A 23 -8.74 -8.21 16.46
CA VAL A 23 -7.63 -9.14 16.26
C VAL A 23 -8.08 -10.30 15.37
N VAL A 24 -7.39 -10.43 14.25
CA VAL A 24 -7.64 -11.45 13.23
C VAL A 24 -6.37 -12.25 12.96
N PRO A 25 -6.49 -13.48 12.44
CA PRO A 25 -5.35 -14.23 11.94
C PRO A 25 -4.62 -13.41 10.87
N SER A 26 -3.29 -13.36 10.92
CA SER A 26 -2.50 -12.63 9.92
C SER A 26 -2.71 -13.12 8.50
N ILE A 27 -3.08 -14.40 8.33
CA ILE A 27 -3.46 -15.00 7.04
C ILE A 27 -4.73 -14.37 6.43
N TRP A 28 -5.59 -13.74 7.23
CA TRP A 28 -6.82 -13.08 6.75
C TRP A 28 -6.54 -11.66 6.27
N ASN A 29 -5.41 -11.10 6.69
CA ASN A 29 -4.92 -9.82 6.21
C ASN A 29 -4.12 -10.06 4.95
N SER A 30 -4.74 -9.79 3.81
CA SER A 30 -3.99 -9.67 2.57
C SER A 30 -3.35 -8.28 2.57
N VAL A 31 -2.22 -8.13 3.27
CA VAL A 31 -1.44 -6.87 3.28
C VAL A 31 -1.01 -6.48 1.86
N SER A 32 -0.90 -7.46 0.96
CA SER A 32 -0.64 -7.21 -0.46
C SER A 32 -1.82 -6.65 -1.24
N GLU A 33 -3.04 -6.85 -0.76
CA GLU A 33 -4.28 -6.43 -1.42
C GLU A 33 -5.06 -5.41 -0.58
N ASP A 34 -4.48 -4.94 0.53
CA ASP A 34 -5.10 -4.06 1.53
C ASP A 34 -6.54 -4.47 1.87
N VAL A 35 -6.75 -5.77 2.07
CA VAL A 35 -8.05 -6.31 2.48
C VAL A 35 -7.94 -7.22 3.69
N VAL A 36 -8.98 -7.16 4.51
CA VAL A 36 -9.29 -8.17 5.52
C VAL A 36 -10.34 -9.11 4.94
N MET A 37 -10.03 -10.40 4.90
CA MET A 37 -10.96 -11.41 4.41
C MET A 37 -11.77 -11.98 5.57
N TRP A 38 -13.09 -12.10 5.38
CA TRP A 38 -14.02 -12.55 6.41
C TRP A 38 -14.91 -13.71 5.93
N PRO A 39 -15.06 -14.78 6.72
CA PRO A 39 -15.82 -15.94 6.30
C PRO A 39 -17.33 -15.64 6.21
N ARG A 40 -17.90 -15.71 5.01
CA ARG A 40 -19.36 -15.66 4.79
C ARG A 40 -20.02 -16.99 5.10
N GLY A 41 -21.10 -16.95 5.88
CA GLY A 41 -21.96 -18.11 6.14
C GLY A 41 -21.36 -19.18 7.06
N ILE A 42 -20.22 -18.89 7.69
CA ILE A 42 -19.56 -19.76 8.67
C ILE A 42 -19.24 -18.91 9.91
N ASN A 43 -19.26 -19.52 11.09
CA ASN A 43 -18.93 -18.83 12.34
C ASN A 43 -17.45 -18.37 12.33
N ALA A 44 -17.23 -17.05 12.33
CA ALA A 44 -15.91 -16.44 12.28
C ALA A 44 -15.01 -16.86 13.44
N ILE A 45 -15.56 -17.01 14.66
CA ILE A 45 -14.79 -17.43 15.85
C ILE A 45 -14.23 -18.85 15.65
N ARG A 46 -15.03 -19.74 15.05
CA ARG A 46 -14.59 -21.09 14.72
C ARG A 46 -13.50 -21.06 13.65
N ALA A 47 -13.68 -20.29 12.59
CA ALA A 47 -12.69 -20.14 11.53
C ALA A 47 -11.37 -19.53 12.03
N MET A 48 -11.42 -18.61 13.00
CA MET A 48 -10.24 -18.04 13.67
C MET A 48 -9.50 -19.09 14.51
N LYS A 49 -10.22 -19.92 15.30
CA LYS A 49 -9.62 -21.01 16.07
C LYS A 49 -8.93 -22.05 15.19
N GLU A 50 -9.52 -22.34 14.04
CA GLU A 50 -9.00 -23.30 13.06
C GLU A 50 -7.91 -22.67 12.14
N LEU A 51 -7.62 -21.38 12.26
CA LEU A 51 -6.74 -20.62 11.37
C LEU A 51 -7.01 -20.93 9.89
N ARG A 52 -8.30 -20.94 9.53
CA ARG A 52 -8.73 -21.34 8.20
C ARG A 52 -8.23 -20.34 7.16
N HIS A 53 -7.71 -20.85 6.06
CA HIS A 53 -7.22 -20.00 4.97
C HIS A 53 -8.40 -19.35 4.23
N PRO A 54 -8.29 -18.07 3.85
CA PRO A 54 -9.33 -17.40 3.09
C PRO A 54 -9.60 -18.06 1.74
N ASP A 55 -10.88 -18.17 1.38
CA ASP A 55 -11.34 -18.67 0.09
C ASP A 55 -11.90 -17.52 -0.77
N LYS A 56 -12.02 -17.74 -2.09
CA LYS A 56 -12.65 -16.77 -3.03
C LYS A 56 -14.10 -16.39 -2.69
N LYS A 57 -14.76 -17.15 -1.80
CA LYS A 57 -16.15 -16.93 -1.37
C LYS A 57 -16.26 -16.07 -0.11
N TRP A 58 -15.14 -15.74 0.53
CA TRP A 58 -15.11 -14.90 1.71
C TRP A 58 -15.37 -13.45 1.31
N GLU A 59 -15.94 -12.68 2.22
CA GLU A 59 -16.02 -11.23 2.09
C GLU A 59 -14.64 -10.61 2.15
N CYS A 60 -14.47 -9.50 1.46
CA CYS A 60 -13.29 -8.67 1.57
C CYS A 60 -13.72 -7.29 2.07
N PHE A 61 -13.06 -6.83 3.12
CA PHE A 61 -13.21 -5.49 3.68
C PHE A 61 -11.94 -4.69 3.43
N GLU A 62 -12.08 -3.38 3.24
CA GLU A 62 -10.95 -2.48 3.04
C GLU A 62 -10.12 -2.42 4.33
N LEU A 63 -8.87 -2.89 4.29
CA LEU A 63 -7.95 -2.81 5.40
C LEU A 63 -7.40 -1.38 5.49
N ILE A 64 -7.69 -0.69 6.59
CA ILE A 64 -7.22 0.69 6.81
C ILE A 64 -5.80 0.65 7.36
N LYS A 65 -5.55 -0.15 8.39
CA LYS A 65 -4.22 -0.28 9.00
C LYS A 65 -4.10 -1.56 9.83
N VAL A 66 -2.87 -2.04 9.95
CA VAL A 66 -2.49 -3.07 10.94
C VAL A 66 -1.72 -2.37 12.06
N LYS A 67 -2.24 -2.41 13.28
CA LYS A 67 -1.62 -1.77 14.46
C LYS A 67 -0.41 -2.55 14.95
N ILE A 68 -0.56 -3.87 15.10
CA ILE A 68 0.49 -4.78 15.57
C ILE A 68 0.33 -6.16 14.94
N THR A 69 1.45 -6.87 14.81
CA THR A 69 1.50 -8.28 14.40
C THR A 69 2.36 -9.05 15.39
N SER A 70 1.82 -10.15 15.94
CA SER A 70 2.52 -11.01 16.89
C SER A 70 2.15 -12.48 16.70
N ASP A 71 2.96 -13.35 17.29
CA ASP A 71 2.68 -14.78 17.44
C ASP A 71 1.66 -15.04 18.57
N SER A 72 1.52 -14.10 19.50
CA SER A 72 0.52 -14.17 20.57
C SER A 72 -0.73 -13.36 20.23
N ARG A 73 -1.89 -13.99 20.40
CA ARG A 73 -3.19 -13.31 20.30
C ARG A 73 -3.38 -12.28 21.41
N THR A 74 -2.98 -12.61 22.64
CA THR A 74 -3.18 -11.75 23.82
C THR A 74 -2.42 -10.44 23.67
N GLU A 75 -1.20 -10.48 23.15
CA GLU A 75 -0.40 -9.26 22.90
C GLU A 75 -1.07 -8.33 21.88
N CYS A 76 -1.72 -8.89 20.86
CA CYS A 76 -2.49 -8.10 19.90
C CYS A 76 -3.78 -7.56 20.53
N ASP A 77 -4.46 -8.34 21.38
CA ASP A 77 -5.69 -7.94 22.08
C ASP A 77 -5.40 -6.83 23.12
N GLU A 78 -4.26 -6.88 23.80
CA GLU A 78 -3.85 -5.95 24.87
C GLU A 78 -3.23 -4.65 24.37
N PHE A 79 -2.80 -4.58 23.11
CA PHE A 79 -2.11 -3.41 22.54
C PHE A 79 -2.89 -2.08 22.65
N ASP A 80 -4.23 -2.12 22.63
CA ASP A 80 -5.06 -0.92 22.86
C ASP A 80 -5.18 -0.54 24.34
N ILE A 81 -5.05 -1.53 25.24
CA ILE A 81 -5.20 -1.36 26.69
C ILE A 81 -3.97 -0.66 27.26
N THR A 82 -2.76 -1.04 26.82
CA THR A 82 -1.51 -0.48 27.37
C THR A 82 -1.21 0.97 26.93
N THR A 83 -1.89 1.49 25.91
CA THR A 83 -1.65 2.86 25.41
C THR A 83 -2.50 3.91 26.14
N THR A 84 -3.54 3.50 26.86
CA THR A 84 -4.44 4.42 27.57
C THR A 84 -4.68 3.95 29.00
N ALA A 85 -3.87 4.48 29.92
CA ALA A 85 -3.99 4.39 31.38
C ALA A 85 -3.53 3.09 32.06
N GLU A 86 -2.29 3.11 32.55
CA GLU A 86 -2.02 2.68 33.92
C GLU A 86 -1.55 3.92 34.72
N VAL A 87 -2.52 4.63 35.29
CA VAL A 87 -2.33 5.31 36.58
C VAL A 87 -2.89 4.34 37.61
N SER A 88 -2.01 3.75 38.38
CA SER A 88 -2.31 3.16 39.68
C SER A 88 -1.07 3.39 40.51
N ASP A 89 -1.16 4.38 41.41
CA ASP A 89 -0.14 4.73 42.39
C ASP A 89 0.15 3.53 43.29
N GLU A 90 1.35 2.95 43.19
CA GLU A 90 2.12 2.51 44.35
C GLU A 90 3.62 2.79 44.07
N GLU A 91 4.19 3.64 44.91
CA GLU A 91 5.57 4.14 44.86
C GLU A 91 6.60 3.00 44.86
N SER A 92 7.52 2.98 43.90
CA SER A 92 8.91 2.58 44.18
C SER A 92 9.87 3.07 43.11
N GLU A 93 10.96 3.64 43.60
CA GLU A 93 11.97 4.45 42.93
C GLU A 93 12.74 3.68 41.86
N ASN A 94 12.86 4.27 40.66
CA ASN A 94 14.13 4.41 39.94
C ASN A 94 13.92 5.24 38.66
N GLU A 95 13.96 6.56 38.80
CA GLU A 95 14.30 7.45 37.69
C GLU A 95 15.79 7.29 37.37
N LEU A 96 16.16 6.81 36.18
CA LEU A 96 17.35 7.25 35.44
C LEU A 96 17.25 6.80 33.96
N GLU A 97 16.64 7.63 33.11
CA GLU A 97 17.36 8.38 32.06
C GLU A 97 16.38 8.97 31.01
N MET A 98 16.51 10.28 30.85
CA MET A 98 15.80 11.16 29.92
C MET A 98 15.97 10.75 28.45
N GLY A 99 14.92 10.14 27.87
CA GLY A 99 14.73 10.12 26.42
C GLY A 99 14.31 11.50 25.90
N LYS A 100 15.24 12.23 25.29
CA LYS A 100 15.00 13.56 24.68
C LYS A 100 13.76 13.51 23.76
N ARG A 101 12.86 14.49 23.94
CA ARG A 101 11.69 14.74 23.09
C ARG A 101 12.10 14.86 21.62
N ILE A 102 11.91 13.81 20.84
CA ILE A 102 12.03 13.89 19.38
C ILE A 102 10.84 14.71 18.90
N GLN A 103 11.10 15.91 18.39
CA GLN A 103 10.08 16.66 17.65
C GLN A 103 9.69 15.82 16.44
N LYS A 104 8.49 15.23 16.48
CA LYS A 104 7.88 14.62 15.29
C LYS A 104 7.83 15.71 14.23
N LYS A 105 8.64 15.58 13.17
CA LYS A 105 8.43 16.36 11.95
C LYS A 105 6.98 16.13 11.55
N LYS A 106 6.20 17.21 11.41
CA LYS A 106 4.88 17.15 10.76
C LYS A 106 5.12 16.72 9.31
N THR A 107 5.14 15.42 9.07
CA THR A 107 4.79 14.88 7.76
C THR A 107 3.29 15.05 7.63
N TYR A 108 2.88 15.98 6.79
CA TYR A 108 1.50 16.06 6.34
C TYR A 108 1.20 14.75 5.61
N ASP A 109 0.52 13.83 6.28
CA ASP A 109 -0.08 12.63 5.66
C ASP A 109 -1.45 13.01 5.07
N GLU A 110 -1.45 14.13 4.37
CA GLU A 110 -2.62 14.75 3.77
C GLU A 110 -2.43 14.75 2.26
N PHE A 111 -2.24 13.57 1.67
CA PHE A 111 -2.45 13.35 0.24
C PHE A 111 -2.98 11.94 0.03
N VAL A 112 -4.18 11.88 -0.52
CA VAL A 112 -4.91 10.69 -0.97
C VAL A 112 -3.95 9.64 -1.56
N THR A 113 -3.55 8.67 -0.75
CA THR A 113 -2.97 7.39 -1.20
C THR A 113 -4.06 6.33 -1.23
N GLY A 114 -5.25 6.70 -1.72
CA GLY A 114 -6.28 5.77 -2.20
C GLY A 114 -5.90 5.07 -3.50
N THR A 115 -4.61 4.83 -3.74
CA THR A 115 -4.12 3.86 -4.72
C THR A 115 -3.34 2.83 -3.94
N CYS A 116 -4.06 1.85 -3.40
CA CYS A 116 -3.95 0.44 -3.77
C CYS A 116 -2.57 0.12 -4.37
N LEU A 117 -1.86 -0.81 -3.75
CA LEU A 117 -0.73 -1.46 -4.38
C LEU A 117 -1.14 -1.88 -5.79
N ILE A 118 -0.69 -1.13 -6.79
CA ILE A 118 -0.99 -1.39 -8.20
C ILE A 118 -0.44 -2.78 -8.49
N ASN A 119 -1.35 -3.76 -8.51
CA ASN A 119 -0.96 -5.15 -8.60
C ASN A 119 -0.45 -5.40 -10.02
N LYS A 120 0.69 -6.07 -10.15
CA LYS A 120 1.25 -6.46 -11.45
C LYS A 120 0.19 -7.13 -12.34
N LYS A 121 -0.70 -7.94 -11.74
CA LYS A 121 -1.82 -8.59 -12.44
C LYS A 121 -2.82 -7.59 -13.03
N TYR A 122 -3.16 -6.53 -12.30
CA TYR A 122 -4.06 -5.50 -12.79
C TYR A 122 -3.46 -4.76 -13.98
N ILE A 123 -2.17 -4.41 -13.92
CA ILE A 123 -1.48 -3.79 -15.05
C ILE A 123 -1.46 -4.72 -16.26
N MET A 124 -1.14 -6.00 -16.07
CA MET A 124 -1.17 -6.98 -17.17
C MET A 124 -2.55 -7.09 -17.83
N GLN A 125 -3.65 -6.90 -17.08
CA GLN A 125 -5.01 -6.94 -17.62
C GLN A 125 -5.38 -5.71 -18.46
N ILE A 126 -4.71 -4.57 -18.29
CA ILE A 126 -4.95 -3.37 -19.12
C ILE A 126 -4.64 -3.69 -20.58
N GLY A 127 -3.51 -4.36 -20.81
CA GLY A 127 -3.06 -4.76 -22.14
C GLY A 127 -2.90 -3.58 -23.10
N GLY A 128 -2.74 -3.91 -24.39
CA GLY A 128 -2.57 -2.94 -25.47
C GLY A 128 -2.19 -3.67 -26.74
N LYS A 129 -2.41 -3.06 -27.91
CA LYS A 129 -2.01 -3.66 -29.19
C LYS A 129 -0.50 -3.80 -29.29
N ASP A 130 0.23 -2.86 -28.70
CA ASP A 130 1.68 -2.86 -28.56
C ASP A 130 2.11 -2.43 -27.16
N TYR A 131 3.41 -2.55 -26.88
CA TYR A 131 3.98 -2.14 -25.60
C TYR A 131 3.81 -0.64 -25.30
N LYS A 132 3.72 0.22 -26.33
CA LYS A 132 3.59 1.68 -26.15
C LYS A 132 2.20 2.04 -25.67
N GLU A 133 1.18 1.47 -26.29
CA GLU A 133 -0.22 1.64 -25.92
C GLU A 133 -0.47 1.06 -24.53
N HIS A 134 0.06 -0.13 -24.25
CA HIS A 134 -0.04 -0.75 -22.94
C HIS A 134 0.59 0.13 -21.85
N LEU A 135 1.82 0.61 -22.06
CA LEU A 135 2.49 1.51 -21.14
C LEU A 135 1.70 2.81 -20.92
N ASN A 136 1.23 3.44 -21.99
CA ASN A 136 0.47 4.70 -21.89
C ASN A 136 -0.84 4.51 -21.12
N LYS A 137 -1.60 3.43 -21.38
CA LYS A 137 -2.83 3.11 -20.65
C LYS A 137 -2.54 2.82 -19.18
N ALA A 138 -1.50 2.04 -18.89
CA ALA A 138 -1.07 1.78 -17.51
C ALA A 138 -0.75 3.09 -16.78
N MET A 139 0.06 3.96 -17.38
CA MET A 139 0.40 5.27 -16.81
C MET A 139 -0.84 6.13 -16.55
N GLN A 140 -1.82 6.15 -17.47
CA GLN A 140 -3.08 6.89 -17.28
C GLN A 140 -3.94 6.33 -16.15
N ARG A 141 -3.87 5.02 -15.88
CA ARG A 141 -4.67 4.40 -14.82
C ARG A 141 -4.04 4.54 -13.45
N CYS A 142 -2.72 4.70 -13.42
CA CYS A 142 -1.94 4.80 -12.19
C CYS A 142 -1.65 6.25 -11.77
N LEU A 143 -1.68 7.20 -12.70
CA LEU A 143 -1.24 8.57 -12.47
C LEU A 143 -2.20 9.58 -13.08
N THR A 144 -2.39 10.71 -12.40
CA THR A 144 -3.11 11.86 -12.96
C THR A 144 -2.21 12.70 -13.86
N ASN A 145 -2.79 13.46 -14.80
CA ASN A 145 -2.02 14.39 -15.65
C ASN A 145 -1.28 15.46 -14.82
N LYS A 146 -1.89 15.92 -13.72
CA LYS A 146 -1.24 16.80 -12.75
C LYS A 146 0.02 16.17 -12.17
N LEU A 147 -0.07 14.94 -11.66
CA LEU A 147 1.07 14.24 -11.09
C LEU A 147 2.15 14.01 -12.16
N MET A 148 1.79 13.49 -13.33
CA MET A 148 2.74 13.26 -14.43
C MET A 148 3.47 14.54 -14.89
N SER A 149 2.84 15.71 -14.78
CA SER A 149 3.46 16.98 -15.19
C SER A 149 4.65 17.40 -14.30
N VAL A 150 4.65 16.99 -13.04
CA VAL A 150 5.67 17.35 -12.04
C VAL A 150 6.76 16.29 -11.88
N MET A 151 6.79 15.25 -12.71
CA MET A 151 7.78 14.16 -12.63
C MET A 151 8.59 14.01 -13.93
N ASN A 152 9.76 13.38 -13.81
CA ASN A 152 10.52 12.84 -14.94
C ASN A 152 11.29 11.59 -14.48
N MET A 153 12.01 10.93 -15.41
CA MET A 153 12.70 9.67 -15.07
C MET A 153 13.78 9.82 -13.98
N LYS A 154 14.46 10.97 -13.88
CA LYS A 154 15.66 11.17 -13.02
C LYS A 154 15.45 12.15 -11.85
N GLY A 155 14.29 12.78 -11.72
CA GLY A 155 14.00 13.80 -10.70
C GLY A 155 14.79 15.11 -10.82
N LYS A 156 15.19 15.52 -12.04
CA LYS A 156 15.95 16.77 -12.23
C LYS A 156 15.05 17.98 -12.51
N LYS A 157 15.56 19.20 -12.30
CA LYS A 157 14.88 20.49 -12.57
C LYS A 157 13.56 20.66 -11.80
N ASN A 158 13.60 20.48 -10.48
CA ASN A 158 12.43 20.64 -9.59
C ASN A 158 11.25 19.72 -9.96
N LYS A 159 11.57 18.51 -10.44
CA LYS A 159 10.60 17.47 -10.75
C LYS A 159 10.93 16.23 -9.94
N GLU A 160 9.91 15.44 -9.63
CA GLU A 160 10.05 14.18 -8.91
C GLU A 160 10.62 13.07 -9.79
N ALA A 161 11.36 12.13 -9.18
CA ALA A 161 11.93 10.98 -9.87
C ALA A 161 10.91 9.84 -10.00
N PHE A 162 10.59 9.46 -11.24
CA PHE A 162 9.68 8.35 -11.51
C PHE A 162 10.40 7.04 -11.82
N GLY A 163 11.59 7.08 -12.42
CA GLY A 163 12.29 5.89 -12.89
C GLY A 163 12.69 4.91 -11.78
N ASP A 164 12.97 5.42 -10.58
CA ASP A 164 13.35 4.58 -9.43
C ASP A 164 12.15 4.15 -8.56
N SER A 165 10.95 4.64 -8.88
CA SER A 165 9.74 4.34 -8.12
C SER A 165 9.33 2.87 -8.23
N ASN A 166 8.74 2.32 -7.16
CA ASN A 166 8.21 0.96 -7.17
C ASN A 166 7.11 0.79 -8.22
N LEU A 167 6.30 1.83 -8.44
CA LEU A 167 5.27 1.84 -9.46
C LEU A 167 5.85 1.65 -10.87
N PHE A 168 6.89 2.40 -11.22
CA PHE A 168 7.53 2.23 -12.53
C PHE A 168 8.09 0.82 -12.72
N LYS A 169 8.73 0.25 -11.68
CA LYS A 169 9.25 -1.13 -11.73
C LYS A 169 8.13 -2.14 -12.00
N ILE A 170 6.99 -2.00 -11.32
CA ILE A 170 5.83 -2.88 -11.53
C ILE A 170 5.27 -2.74 -12.95
N ILE A 171 5.07 -1.50 -13.43
CA ILE A 171 4.56 -1.24 -14.79
C ILE A 171 5.52 -1.80 -15.84
N ARG A 172 6.83 -1.54 -15.70
CA ARG A 172 7.87 -2.06 -16.60
C ARG A 172 7.83 -3.58 -16.64
N ASP A 173 7.83 -4.23 -15.48
CA ASP A 173 7.85 -5.69 -15.39
C ASP A 173 6.56 -6.33 -15.92
N ALA A 174 5.42 -5.64 -15.85
CA ALA A 174 4.16 -6.07 -16.45
C ALA A 174 4.19 -5.94 -17.98
N VAL A 175 4.68 -4.82 -18.50
CA VAL A 175 4.76 -4.56 -19.95
C VAL A 175 5.74 -5.54 -20.61
N LEU A 176 6.93 -5.75 -20.04
CA LEU A 176 7.93 -6.69 -20.56
C LEU A 176 7.45 -8.15 -20.49
N ALA A 177 6.59 -8.49 -19.54
CA ALA A 177 5.98 -9.82 -19.46
C ALA A 177 4.92 -10.07 -20.55
N CYS A 178 4.25 -9.01 -21.03
CA CYS A 178 3.19 -9.13 -22.04
C CYS A 178 3.68 -8.92 -23.48
N HIS A 179 4.76 -8.18 -23.66
CA HIS A 179 5.26 -7.76 -24.97
C HIS A 179 6.73 -8.13 -25.14
N THR A 180 7.00 -9.28 -25.76
CA THR A 180 8.37 -9.83 -25.91
C THR A 180 9.26 -9.00 -26.83
N GLU A 181 8.68 -8.18 -27.72
CA GLU A 181 9.43 -7.28 -28.61
C GLU A 181 9.97 -6.01 -27.93
N ALA A 182 9.52 -5.74 -26.70
CA ALA A 182 9.91 -4.59 -25.92
C ALA A 182 11.17 -4.90 -25.11
N THR A 183 12.12 -3.97 -25.12
CA THR A 183 13.27 -3.99 -24.22
C THR A 183 13.09 -2.95 -23.12
N GLU A 184 13.77 -3.13 -21.99
CA GLU A 184 13.73 -2.18 -20.88
C GLU A 184 14.07 -0.75 -21.35
N THR A 185 15.07 -0.60 -22.22
CA THR A 185 15.47 0.70 -22.78
C THR A 185 14.33 1.35 -23.56
N LYS A 186 13.60 0.59 -24.40
CA LYS A 186 12.45 1.11 -25.17
C LYS A 186 11.30 1.53 -24.25
N VAL A 187 11.07 0.80 -23.16
CA VAL A 187 10.03 1.14 -22.17
C VAL A 187 10.41 2.42 -21.43
N ILE A 188 11.66 2.56 -20.98
CA ILE A 188 12.18 3.77 -20.32
C ILE A 188 12.07 4.98 -21.25
N GLU A 189 12.48 4.83 -22.51
CA GLU A 189 12.42 5.90 -23.50
C GLU A 189 10.97 6.34 -23.76
N GLN A 190 10.06 5.39 -23.96
CA GLN A 190 8.64 5.68 -24.15
C GLN A 190 8.04 6.36 -22.93
N CYS A 191 8.37 5.91 -21.71
CA CYS A 191 7.92 6.53 -20.46
C CYS A 191 8.45 7.97 -20.33
N SER A 192 9.72 8.19 -20.66
CA SER A 192 10.34 9.52 -20.67
C SER A 192 9.61 10.47 -21.62
N ASN A 193 9.32 10.00 -22.85
CA ASN A 193 8.55 10.76 -23.83
C ASN A 193 7.13 11.04 -23.32
N TYR A 194 6.49 10.05 -22.69
CA TYR A 194 5.13 10.20 -22.14
C TYR A 194 5.05 11.25 -21.03
N LEU A 195 6.03 11.29 -20.10
CA LEU A 195 6.12 12.30 -19.05
C LEU A 195 6.52 13.67 -19.59
N LYS A 196 7.37 13.73 -20.63
CA LYS A 196 7.79 14.98 -21.27
C LYS A 196 6.59 15.79 -21.72
N TYR A 197 5.59 15.19 -22.35
CA TYR A 197 4.42 15.92 -22.87
C TYR A 197 3.28 16.08 -21.85
N ALA A 198 3.42 15.53 -20.63
CA ALA A 198 2.38 15.58 -19.61
C ALA A 198 1.92 17.00 -19.21
N PRO A 199 2.81 17.99 -19.05
CA PRO A 199 2.42 19.37 -18.73
C PRO A 199 1.48 20.03 -19.74
N TRP A 200 1.50 19.58 -21.00
CA TRP A 200 0.71 20.14 -22.10
C TRP A 200 -0.60 19.35 -22.36
N ARG A 201 -0.85 18.28 -21.60
CA ARG A 201 -2.13 17.56 -21.64
C ARG A 201 -3.18 18.28 -20.79
N GLU A 202 -4.45 18.02 -21.08
CA GLU A 202 -5.56 18.52 -20.26
C GLU A 202 -5.41 18.07 -18.79
N GLY A 203 -5.47 19.03 -17.87
CA GLY A 203 -5.23 18.79 -16.43
C GLY A 203 -3.76 18.72 -16.00
N GLY A 204 -2.79 18.94 -16.91
CA GLY A 204 -1.38 19.10 -16.59
C GLY A 204 -1.02 20.50 -16.05
N VAL A 205 0.03 20.60 -15.24
CA VAL A 205 0.58 21.89 -14.78
C VAL A 205 1.67 22.34 -15.73
N LYS A 206 1.47 23.47 -16.41
CA LYS A 206 2.49 24.05 -17.30
C LYS A 206 3.76 24.40 -16.51
N PRO A 207 4.95 24.12 -17.04
CA PRO A 207 6.19 24.57 -16.41
C PRO A 207 6.17 26.10 -16.32
N LYS A 208 6.66 26.64 -15.20
CA LYS A 208 6.96 28.07 -15.13
C LYS A 208 8.14 28.34 -16.06
N GLU A 209 8.00 29.33 -16.94
CA GLU A 209 9.08 29.81 -17.83
C GLU A 209 10.30 30.28 -17.05
#